data_AF-A0A5T9QU61-F1
#
_entry.id   AF-A0A5T9QU61-F1
#
_cell.length_a   1.000
_cell.length_b   1.000
_cell.length_c   1.000
_cell.angle_alpha   90.00
_cell.angle_beta   90.00
_cell.angle_gamma   90.00
#
_symmetry.space_group_name_H-M   'P 1'
#
loop_
_entity.id
_entity.type
_entity.pdbx_description
1 polymer ?
#
loop_
_entity_poly.entity_id
_entity_poly.type
_entity_poly.pdbx_seq_one_letter_code
_entity_poly.pdbx_strand_id
1 'polypeptide(L)'
;MESKRLDNAALAAGISPNYINAHGKPQSISAETKRRLLDAMHQRTATKVAVTPVPNVMVYTSGKKMPMVVEGSGEYSWLLTTEEGTQYKGHVTGGKAFNLPTKLPEGYHTLTLTQDDQRAHCRVIVAPKRCYEPQALLNKQKLWGACVQLYTLRSEKNWGIGDFGDLKAMLVDVAN
;
A
#
# COMPACT_ATOMS: atom_id res chain seq x y z
N MET A 1 20.59 -12.13 -27.46
CA MET A 1 19.41 -12.92 -27.01
C MET A 1 19.27 -12.89 -25.49
N GLU A 2 20.37 -12.96 -24.74
CA GLU A 2 20.41 -12.91 -23.27
C GLU A 2 19.96 -11.56 -22.66
N SER A 3 20.35 -10.43 -23.26
CA SER A 3 19.94 -9.09 -22.81
C SER A 3 18.41 -8.90 -22.79
N LYS A 4 17.70 -9.37 -23.83
CA LYS A 4 16.23 -9.32 -23.90
C LYS A 4 15.56 -10.18 -22.81
N ARG A 5 16.13 -11.33 -22.47
CA ARG A 5 15.60 -12.18 -21.39
C ARG A 5 15.77 -11.51 -20.03
N LEU A 6 16.92 -10.87 -19.81
CA LEU A 6 17.19 -10.14 -18.58
C LEU A 6 16.29 -8.92 -18.42
N ASP A 7 16.04 -8.18 -19.51
CA ASP A 7 15.11 -7.04 -19.52
C ASP A 7 13.68 -7.48 -19.22
N ASN A 8 13.23 -8.59 -19.82
CA ASN A 8 11.90 -9.14 -19.55
C ASN A 8 11.77 -9.62 -18.09
N ALA A 9 12.80 -10.28 -17.54
CA ALA A 9 12.80 -10.70 -16.14
C ALA A 9 12.80 -9.50 -15.18
N ALA A 10 13.58 -8.46 -15.48
CA ALA A 10 13.59 -7.21 -14.73
C ALA A 10 12.20 -6.54 -14.75
N LEU A 11 11.59 -6.39 -15.92
CA LEU A 11 10.26 -5.81 -16.05
C LEU A 11 9.18 -6.61 -15.30
N ALA A 12 9.23 -7.95 -15.37
CA ALA A 12 8.31 -8.81 -14.64
C ALA A 12 8.44 -8.66 -13.11
N ALA A 13 9.64 -8.34 -12.63
CA ALA A 13 9.90 -8.03 -11.22
C ALA A 13 9.62 -6.56 -10.86
N GLY A 14 9.15 -5.73 -11.80
CA GLY A 14 8.94 -4.28 -11.58
C GLY A 14 10.22 -3.43 -11.61
N ILE A 15 11.32 -3.98 -12.10
CA ILE A 15 12.59 -3.26 -12.29
C ILE A 15 12.59 -2.62 -13.68
N SER A 16 12.55 -1.29 -13.72
CA SER A 16 12.62 -0.56 -14.99
C SER A 16 14.02 -0.72 -15.63
N PRO A 17 14.14 -1.04 -16.92
CA PRO A 17 15.44 -1.19 -17.58
C PRO A 17 16.11 0.15 -17.91
N ASN A 18 15.37 1.26 -17.83
CA ASN A 18 15.83 2.61 -18.10
C ASN A 18 15.06 3.64 -17.24
N TYR A 19 15.62 4.84 -17.10
CA TYR A 19 14.99 5.95 -16.37
C TYR A 19 15.52 7.29 -16.86
N ILE A 20 14.88 8.39 -16.44
CA ILE A 20 15.37 9.76 -16.64
C ILE A 20 15.96 10.23 -15.31
N ASN A 21 17.22 10.68 -15.32
CA ASN A 21 17.87 11.16 -14.09
C ASN A 21 17.39 12.56 -13.68
N ALA A 22 17.84 13.05 -12.51
CA ALA A 22 17.46 14.36 -11.97
C ALA A 22 17.85 15.56 -12.86
N HIS A 23 18.73 15.36 -13.85
CA HIS A 23 19.12 16.36 -14.84
C HIS A 23 18.38 16.19 -16.17
N GLY A 24 17.33 15.37 -16.23
CA GLY A 24 16.53 15.15 -17.43
C GLY A 24 17.20 14.24 -18.48
N LYS A 25 18.32 13.59 -18.17
CA LYS A 25 19.05 12.74 -19.12
C LYS A 25 18.56 11.29 -19.05
N PRO A 26 18.25 10.64 -20.20
CA PRO A 26 17.96 9.22 -20.24
C PRO A 26 19.16 8.40 -19.75
N GLN A 27 18.90 7.35 -18.98
CA GLN A 27 19.87 6.41 -18.45
C GLN A 27 19.39 4.98 -18.71
N SER A 28 20.31 4.13 -19.15
CA SER A 28 20.06 2.68 -19.26
C SER A 28 20.68 1.97 -18.08
N ILE A 29 19.98 1.00 -17.51
CA ILE A 29 20.50 0.20 -16.41
C ILE A 29 21.37 -0.93 -16.97
N SER A 30 22.59 -1.04 -16.44
CA SER A 30 23.54 -2.09 -16.83
C SER A 30 23.00 -3.49 -16.53
N ALA A 31 23.47 -4.49 -17.26
CA ALA A 31 23.10 -5.89 -17.02
C ALA A 31 23.50 -6.37 -15.61
N GLU A 32 24.64 -5.90 -15.10
CA GLU A 32 25.10 -6.24 -13.75
C GLU A 32 24.16 -5.68 -12.69
N THR A 33 23.76 -4.41 -12.81
CA THR A 33 22.80 -3.80 -11.88
C THR A 33 21.46 -4.50 -11.92
N LYS A 34 20.96 -4.88 -13.11
CA LYS A 34 19.72 -5.67 -13.25
C LYS A 34 19.81 -7.01 -12.50
N ARG A 35 20.92 -7.74 -12.65
CA ARG A 35 21.15 -9.01 -11.94
C ARG A 35 21.17 -8.80 -10.43
N ARG A 36 21.93 -7.82 -9.92
CA ARG A 36 21.98 -7.51 -8.49
C ARG A 36 20.63 -7.11 -7.90
N LEU A 37 19.84 -6.32 -8.64
CA LEU A 37 18.48 -5.94 -8.23
C LEU A 37 17.54 -7.14 -8.23
N LEU A 38 17.58 -7.98 -9.27
CA LEU A 38 16.80 -9.22 -9.31
C LEU A 38 17.17 -10.13 -8.15
N ASP A 39 18.46 -10.33 -7.89
CA ASP A 39 18.92 -11.15 -6.77
C ASP A 39 18.41 -10.55 -5.45
N ALA A 40 18.55 -9.24 -5.22
CA ALA A 40 18.07 -8.60 -4.00
C ALA A 40 16.54 -8.69 -3.81
N MET A 41 15.75 -8.59 -4.89
CA MET A 41 14.29 -8.69 -4.84
C MET A 41 13.80 -10.13 -4.62
N HIS A 42 14.56 -11.14 -5.06
CA HIS A 42 14.22 -12.56 -4.91
C HIS A 42 14.96 -13.25 -3.76
N GLN A 43 15.87 -12.57 -3.04
CA GLN A 43 16.76 -13.17 -2.02
C GLN A 43 16.10 -13.57 -0.70
N ARG A 44 14.78 -13.45 -0.56
CA ARG A 44 14.08 -14.02 0.60
C ARG A 44 12.90 -14.86 0.14
N THR A 45 13.07 -16.17 0.35
CA THR A 45 12.10 -17.26 0.18
C THR A 45 11.85 -17.71 -1.26
N ALA A 46 12.79 -18.50 -1.78
CA ALA A 46 12.48 -19.65 -2.63
C ALA A 46 11.90 -20.82 -1.81
N THR A 47 11.05 -20.57 -0.81
CA THR A 47 9.86 -21.42 -0.72
C THR A 47 9.13 -21.13 -2.00
N LYS A 48 8.80 -22.14 -2.81
CA LYS A 48 7.75 -22.01 -3.82
C LYS A 48 6.64 -21.20 -3.15
N VAL A 49 6.45 -19.93 -3.55
CA VAL A 49 5.28 -19.19 -3.12
C VAL A 49 4.17 -20.08 -3.60
N ALA A 50 3.52 -20.79 -2.67
CA ALA A 50 2.36 -21.60 -3.01
C ALA A 50 1.49 -20.65 -3.82
N VAL A 51 1.14 -21.04 -5.05
CA VAL A 51 0.32 -20.20 -5.92
C VAL A 51 -0.94 -19.93 -5.10
N THR A 52 -1.02 -18.76 -4.49
CA THR A 52 -2.13 -18.42 -3.63
C THR A 52 -3.26 -18.02 -4.57
N PRO A 53 -4.48 -18.54 -4.37
CA PRO A 53 -5.61 -18.23 -5.24
C PRO A 53 -5.99 -16.74 -5.15
N VAL A 54 -5.44 -15.99 -4.20
CA VAL A 54 -5.58 -14.54 -4.07
C VAL A 54 -4.25 -13.89 -3.70
N PRO A 55 -4.06 -12.60 -4.05
CA PRO A 55 -2.92 -11.83 -3.57
C PRO A 55 -3.00 -11.60 -2.05
N ASN A 56 -1.86 -11.35 -1.42
CA ASN A 56 -1.77 -11.09 0.02
C ASN A 56 -2.55 -9.84 0.46
N VAL A 57 -2.63 -8.82 -0.41
CA VAL A 57 -3.29 -7.55 -0.13
C VAL A 57 -4.00 -7.07 -1.39
N MET A 58 -5.23 -6.58 -1.22
CA MET A 58 -6.01 -5.85 -2.22
C MET A 58 -6.41 -4.48 -1.67
N VAL A 59 -6.25 -3.44 -2.49
CA VAL A 59 -6.61 -2.07 -2.10
C VAL A 59 -7.67 -1.54 -3.05
N TYR A 60 -8.77 -1.06 -2.49
CA TYR A 60 -9.89 -0.47 -3.21
C TYR A 60 -10.16 0.96 -2.75
N THR A 61 -10.73 1.77 -3.62
CA THR A 61 -11.27 3.09 -3.25
C THR A 61 -12.73 2.95 -2.81
N SER A 62 -13.07 3.57 -1.68
CA SER A 62 -14.43 3.67 -1.15
C SER A 62 -15.44 4.10 -2.22
N GLY A 63 -16.61 3.46 -2.23
CA GLY A 63 -17.70 3.72 -3.18
C GLY A 63 -17.49 3.22 -4.61
N LYS A 64 -16.37 2.56 -4.93
CA LYS A 64 -16.16 1.89 -6.23
C LYS A 64 -16.50 0.40 -6.17
N LYS A 65 -16.74 -0.20 -7.34
CA LYS A 65 -16.80 -1.66 -7.46
C LYS A 65 -15.47 -2.26 -7.05
N MET A 66 -15.53 -3.40 -6.36
CA MET A 66 -14.36 -4.09 -5.83
C MET A 66 -14.23 -5.46 -6.51
N PRO A 67 -13.85 -5.50 -7.80
CA PRO A 67 -13.66 -6.75 -8.50
C PRO A 67 -12.43 -7.47 -7.97
N MET A 68 -12.52 -8.78 -7.89
CA MET A 68 -11.42 -9.66 -7.52
C MET A 68 -11.48 -10.90 -8.40
N VAL A 69 -10.31 -11.35 -8.84
CA VAL A 69 -10.16 -12.64 -9.53
C VAL A 69 -9.53 -13.61 -8.55
N VAL A 70 -10.12 -14.80 -8.45
CA VAL A 70 -9.53 -15.92 -7.72
C VAL A 70 -8.76 -16.76 -8.73
N GLU A 71 -7.45 -16.89 -8.57
CA GLU A 71 -6.63 -17.76 -9.40
C GLU A 71 -6.85 -19.24 -9.05
N GLY A 72 -6.55 -20.14 -9.98
CA GLY A 72 -6.74 -21.58 -9.81
C GLY A 72 -8.05 -22.09 -10.40
N SER A 73 -8.47 -23.29 -9.97
CA SER A 73 -9.64 -24.00 -10.49
C SER A 73 -10.48 -24.59 -9.37
N GLY A 74 -11.72 -24.97 -9.67
CA GLY A 74 -12.68 -25.51 -8.70
C GLY A 74 -13.46 -24.42 -7.95
N GLU A 75 -14.26 -24.84 -6.97
CA GLU A 75 -15.09 -23.94 -6.16
C GLU A 75 -14.37 -23.57 -4.87
N TYR A 76 -14.42 -22.29 -4.51
CA TYR A 76 -13.90 -21.74 -3.26
C TYR A 76 -15.05 -21.17 -2.46
N SER A 77 -15.09 -21.48 -1.16
CA SER A 77 -15.90 -20.71 -0.21
C SER A 77 -15.08 -19.51 0.27
N TRP A 78 -15.70 -18.35 0.40
CA TRP A 78 -15.04 -17.15 0.91
C TRP A 78 -15.76 -16.56 2.10
N LEU A 79 -14.99 -16.03 3.05
CA LEU A 79 -15.43 -15.31 4.23
C LEU A 79 -14.67 -13.99 4.31
N LEU A 80 -15.39 -12.88 4.18
CA LEU A 80 -14.86 -11.54 4.41
C LEU A 80 -15.29 -11.08 5.80
N THR A 81 -14.33 -10.72 6.64
CA THR A 81 -14.55 -10.10 7.95
C THR A 81 -14.12 -8.64 7.89
N THR A 82 -15.03 -7.72 8.16
CA THR A 82 -14.71 -6.29 8.22
C THR A 82 -13.85 -5.98 9.44
N GLU A 83 -13.31 -4.77 9.50
CA GLU A 83 -12.50 -4.31 10.64
C GLU A 83 -13.31 -4.33 11.95
N GLU A 84 -14.60 -4.02 11.84
CA GLU A 84 -15.58 -4.02 12.93
C GLU A 84 -16.12 -5.42 13.25
N GLY A 85 -15.66 -6.46 12.54
CA GLY A 85 -16.06 -7.86 12.78
C GLY A 85 -17.32 -8.32 12.04
N THR A 86 -17.93 -7.49 11.18
CA THR A 86 -19.06 -7.90 10.35
C THR A 86 -18.62 -8.93 9.31
N GLN A 87 -19.39 -9.99 9.12
CA GLN A 87 -19.03 -11.09 8.23
C GLN A 87 -19.92 -11.16 6.99
N TYR A 88 -19.28 -11.38 5.84
CA TYR A 88 -19.92 -11.70 4.57
C TYR A 88 -19.35 -13.00 4.03
N LYS A 89 -20.19 -13.83 3.42
CA LYS A 89 -19.78 -15.13 2.89
C LYS A 89 -20.40 -15.42 1.53
N GLY A 90 -19.75 -16.28 0.77
CA GLY A 90 -20.24 -16.76 -0.51
C GLY A 90 -19.35 -17.82 -1.12
N HIS A 91 -19.60 -18.11 -2.40
CA HIS A 91 -18.80 -19.06 -3.19
C HIS A 91 -18.34 -18.40 -4.49
N VAL A 92 -17.23 -18.87 -5.03
CA VAL A 92 -16.67 -18.40 -6.30
C VAL A 92 -15.88 -19.52 -6.98
N THR A 93 -16.06 -19.66 -8.29
CA THR A 93 -15.25 -20.55 -9.11
C THR A 93 -13.88 -19.91 -9.39
N GLY A 94 -12.80 -20.66 -9.22
CA GLY A 94 -11.46 -20.28 -9.65
C GLY A 94 -11.43 -19.90 -11.14
N GLY A 95 -10.62 -18.90 -11.48
CA GLY A 95 -10.53 -18.29 -12.80
C GLY A 95 -11.64 -17.28 -13.12
N LYS A 96 -12.63 -17.08 -12.24
CA LYS A 96 -13.70 -16.10 -12.43
C LYS A 96 -13.49 -14.86 -11.56
N ALA A 97 -13.92 -13.72 -12.11
CA ALA A 97 -14.04 -12.49 -11.35
C ALA A 97 -15.34 -12.48 -10.55
N PHE A 98 -15.29 -12.00 -9.32
CA PHE A 98 -16.46 -11.68 -8.51
C PHE A 98 -16.29 -10.29 -7.89
N ASN A 99 -17.39 -9.72 -7.39
CA ASN A 99 -17.33 -8.46 -6.65
C ASN A 99 -17.47 -8.74 -5.16
N LEU A 100 -16.60 -8.14 -4.36
CA LEU A 100 -16.82 -8.02 -2.92
C LEU A 100 -18.07 -7.15 -2.65
N PRO A 101 -18.67 -7.23 -1.44
CA PRO A 101 -19.77 -6.36 -1.05
C PRO A 101 -19.48 -4.89 -1.37
N THR A 102 -20.42 -4.21 -2.03
CA THR A 102 -20.18 -2.85 -2.55
C THR A 102 -20.21 -1.75 -1.49
N LYS A 103 -20.65 -2.08 -0.27
CA LYS A 103 -20.81 -1.13 0.86
C LYS A 103 -19.89 -1.46 2.03
N LEU A 104 -18.66 -1.90 1.75
CA LEU A 104 -17.68 -2.06 2.82
C LEU A 104 -17.28 -0.68 3.36
N PRO A 105 -17.21 -0.51 4.69
CA PRO A 105 -16.70 0.73 5.29
C PRO A 105 -15.23 0.93 4.91
N GLU A 106 -14.74 2.16 5.05
CA GLU A 106 -13.30 2.42 4.95
C GLU A 106 -12.57 1.71 6.09
N GLY A 107 -11.44 1.06 5.80
CA GLY A 107 -10.70 0.31 6.81
C GLY A 107 -9.95 -0.91 6.30
N TYR A 108 -9.53 -1.75 7.24
CA TYR A 108 -8.73 -2.95 7.05
C TYR A 108 -9.55 -4.22 7.32
N HIS A 109 -9.87 -4.95 6.27
CA HIS A 109 -10.70 -6.15 6.32
C HIS A 109 -9.89 -7.40 5.99
N THR A 110 -10.39 -8.57 6.36
CA THR A 110 -9.73 -9.85 6.09
C THR A 110 -10.63 -10.74 5.26
N LEU A 111 -10.17 -11.11 4.07
CA LEU A 111 -10.78 -12.12 3.23
C LEU A 111 -10.06 -13.46 3.44
N THR A 112 -10.83 -14.51 3.66
CA THR A 112 -10.35 -15.88 3.72
C THR A 112 -11.03 -16.69 2.63
N LEU A 113 -10.27 -17.35 1.76
CA LEU A 113 -10.78 -18.34 0.83
C LEU A 113 -10.45 -19.73 1.36
N THR A 114 -11.39 -20.64 1.24
CA THR A 114 -11.25 -22.04 1.64
C THR A 114 -11.67 -22.93 0.48
N GLN A 115 -10.78 -23.82 0.06
CA GLN A 115 -11.04 -24.92 -0.86
C GLN A 115 -10.48 -26.19 -0.21
N ASP A 116 -11.36 -27.17 0.02
CA ASP A 116 -11.06 -28.36 0.82
C ASP A 116 -10.42 -27.97 2.17
N ASP A 117 -9.25 -28.52 2.49
CA ASP A 117 -8.50 -28.21 3.72
C ASP A 117 -7.54 -27.01 3.57
N GLN A 118 -7.45 -26.40 2.39
CA GLN A 118 -6.55 -25.28 2.13
C GLN A 118 -7.25 -23.94 2.37
N ARG A 119 -6.54 -23.04 3.06
CA ARG A 119 -6.98 -21.67 3.30
C ARG A 119 -5.97 -20.67 2.74
N ALA A 120 -6.48 -19.66 2.07
CA ALA A 120 -5.73 -18.50 1.61
C ALA A 120 -6.30 -17.24 2.23
N HIS A 121 -5.42 -16.31 2.63
CA HIS A 121 -5.81 -15.07 3.26
C HIS A 121 -5.41 -13.87 2.39
N CYS A 122 -6.27 -12.87 2.35
CA CYS A 122 -6.05 -11.60 1.68
C CYS A 122 -6.50 -10.45 2.58
N ARG A 123 -5.63 -9.47 2.80
CA ARG A 123 -5.99 -8.20 3.44
C ARG A 123 -6.71 -7.34 2.42
N VAL A 124 -7.97 -7.01 2.65
CA VAL A 124 -8.73 -6.08 1.82
C VAL A 124 -8.71 -4.72 2.49
N ILE A 125 -8.20 -3.70 1.82
CA ILE A 125 -8.13 -2.32 2.31
C ILE A 125 -9.09 -1.47 1.50
N VAL A 126 -10.01 -0.78 2.16
CA VAL A 126 -10.89 0.20 1.54
C VAL A 126 -10.43 1.59 1.97
N ALA A 127 -9.83 2.32 1.04
CA ALA A 127 -9.28 3.65 1.28
C ALA A 127 -10.22 4.76 0.79
N PRO A 128 -10.27 5.92 1.47
CA PRO A 128 -11.02 7.08 0.97
C PRO A 128 -10.45 7.57 -0.36
N LYS A 129 -11.28 8.27 -1.14
CA LYS A 129 -10.87 8.84 -2.44
C LYS A 129 -9.81 9.95 -2.29
N ARG A 130 -9.79 10.63 -1.14
CA ARG A 130 -8.87 11.72 -0.80
C ARG A 130 -8.52 11.65 0.68
N CYS A 131 -7.35 12.17 1.04
CA CYS A 131 -7.04 12.44 2.44
C CYS A 131 -7.99 13.51 2.98
N TYR A 132 -8.11 13.58 4.31
CA TYR A 132 -8.83 14.67 4.97
C TYR A 132 -8.23 16.03 4.56
N GLU A 133 -9.09 16.94 4.16
CA GLU A 133 -8.75 18.33 3.88
C GLU A 133 -9.55 19.23 4.84
N PRO A 134 -8.89 20.13 5.61
CA PRO A 134 -9.59 21.11 6.43
C PRO A 134 -10.60 21.94 5.63
N GLN A 135 -11.75 22.28 6.23
CA GLN A 135 -12.83 23.01 5.56
C GLN A 135 -12.36 24.34 4.95
N ALA A 136 -11.42 25.05 5.59
CA ALA A 136 -10.84 26.27 5.06
C ALA A 136 -10.16 26.06 3.69
N LEU A 137 -9.39 24.98 3.52
CA LEU A 137 -8.75 24.65 2.24
C LEU A 137 -9.78 24.23 1.18
N LEU A 138 -10.80 23.47 1.58
CA LEU A 138 -11.93 23.14 0.70
C LEU A 138 -12.66 24.40 0.21
N ASN A 139 -12.78 25.41 1.08
CA ASN A 139 -13.31 26.73 0.79
C ASN A 139 -12.31 27.64 0.02
N LYS A 140 -11.19 27.09 -0.46
CA LYS A 140 -10.12 27.78 -1.19
C LYS A 140 -9.47 28.94 -0.42
N GLN A 141 -9.52 28.90 0.90
CA GLN A 141 -8.83 29.87 1.75
C GLN A 141 -7.33 29.53 1.80
N LYS A 142 -6.50 30.55 2.04
CA LYS A 142 -5.07 30.36 2.27
C LYS A 142 -4.84 30.18 3.76
N LEU A 143 -4.24 29.06 4.14
CA LEU A 143 -3.74 28.83 5.48
C LEU A 143 -2.23 29.02 5.49
N TRP A 144 -1.71 29.50 6.61
CA TRP A 144 -0.28 29.57 6.88
C TRP A 144 0.02 28.72 8.13
N GLY A 145 1.27 28.32 8.27
CA GLY A 145 1.75 27.58 9.44
C GLY A 145 3.27 27.68 9.53
N ALA A 146 3.82 27.30 10.68
CA ALA A 146 5.26 27.28 10.90
C ALA A 146 5.86 25.90 10.56
N CYS A 147 7.04 25.90 9.94
CA CYS A 147 7.89 24.71 9.82
C CYS A 147 9.05 24.86 10.80
N VAL A 148 9.13 23.97 11.79
CA VAL A 148 10.13 24.04 12.87
C VAL A 148 10.87 22.72 13.01
N GLN A 149 12.17 22.82 13.26
CA GLN A 149 12.98 21.70 13.71
C GLN A 149 12.80 21.57 15.22
N LEU A 150 11.87 20.73 15.69
CA LEU A 150 11.46 20.70 17.11
C LEU A 150 12.63 20.66 18.10
N TYR A 151 13.67 19.87 17.81
CA TYR A 151 14.85 19.73 18.66
C TYR A 151 15.64 21.03 18.87
N THR A 152 15.47 22.04 18.03
CA THR A 152 16.12 23.35 18.18
C THR A 152 15.37 24.29 19.11
N LEU A 153 14.15 23.96 19.53
CA LEU A 153 13.41 24.78 20.49
C LEU A 153 14.17 24.84 21.83
N ARG A 154 14.09 26.03 22.45
CA ARG A 154 14.72 26.33 23.73
C ARG A 154 13.67 26.92 24.64
N SER A 155 13.62 26.41 25.86
CA SER A 155 12.85 26.98 26.95
C SER A 155 13.65 26.84 28.24
N GLU A 156 13.22 27.55 29.27
CA GLU A 156 13.79 27.42 30.63
C GLU A 156 13.57 26.03 31.23
N LYS A 157 12.64 25.24 30.68
CA LYS A 157 12.22 23.95 31.22
C LYS A 157 12.92 22.77 30.55
N ASN A 158 13.41 22.95 29.32
CA ASN A 158 14.03 21.87 28.57
C ASN A 158 15.54 21.76 28.85
N TRP A 159 16.10 20.57 28.65
CA TRP A 159 17.50 20.28 28.97
C TRP A 159 18.41 20.44 27.75
N GLY A 160 18.25 21.53 27.01
CA GLY A 160 19.06 21.85 25.83
C GLY A 160 18.62 21.15 24.53
N ILE A 161 17.44 20.54 24.52
CA ILE A 161 16.79 20.00 23.32
C ILE A 161 15.27 20.20 23.45
N GLY A 162 14.63 20.61 22.36
CA GLY A 162 13.19 20.84 22.35
C GLY A 162 12.39 19.54 22.48
N ASP A 163 11.33 19.58 23.29
CA ASP A 163 10.43 18.46 23.54
C ASP A 163 8.94 18.79 23.25
N PHE A 164 8.02 17.88 23.57
CA PHE A 164 6.59 18.09 23.34
C PHE A 164 5.96 19.18 24.21
N GLY A 165 6.57 19.50 25.36
CA GLY A 165 6.19 20.65 26.17
C GLY A 165 6.52 21.96 25.45
N ASP A 166 7.71 22.05 24.86
CA ASP A 166 8.13 23.21 24.05
C ASP A 166 7.27 23.37 22.80
N LEU A 167 6.94 22.26 22.12
CA LEU A 167 6.03 22.28 20.98
C LEU A 167 4.67 22.86 21.38
N LYS A 168 4.10 22.41 22.50
CA LYS A 168 2.82 22.90 22.99
C LYS A 168 2.86 24.40 23.29
N ALA A 169 3.94 24.89 23.90
CA ALA A 169 4.12 26.31 24.16
C ALA A 169 4.21 27.11 22.85
N MET A 170 5.06 26.68 21.92
CA MET A 170 5.22 27.32 20.61
C MET A 170 3.91 27.38 19.83
N LEU A 171 3.07 26.33 19.88
CA LEU A 171 1.79 26.32 19.18
C LEU A 171 0.85 27.44 19.64
N VAL A 172 0.87 27.80 20.92
CA VAL A 172 0.08 28.93 21.45
C VAL A 172 0.61 30.25 20.91
N ASP A 173 1.94 30.43 20.90
CA ASP A 173 2.57 31.68 20.45
C ASP A 173 2.38 31.91 18.95
N VAL A 174 2.38 30.85 18.14
CA VAL A 174 2.25 30.92 16.67
C VAL A 174 0.79 30.96 16.21
N ALA A 175 -0.17 30.53 17.03
CA ALA A 175 -1.59 30.56 16.64
C ALA A 175 -2.28 31.91 16.85
N ASN A 176 -1.63 32.87 17.53
CA ASN A 176 -2.11 34.24 17.73
C ASN A 176 -1.74 35.15 16.56
#